data_AF-A0A7U9MPZ8-F1
#
_entry.id   AF-A0A7U9MPZ8-F1
#
_cell.length_a   1.000
_cell.length_b   1.000
_cell.length_c   1.000
_cell.angle_alpha   90.00
_cell.angle_beta   90.00
_cell.angle_gamma   90.00
#
_symmetry.space_group_name_H-M   'P 1'
#
loop_
_entity.id
_entity.type
_entity.pdbx_description
1 polymer ?
#
loop_
_entity_poly.entity_id
_entity_poly.type
_entity_poly.pdbx_seq_one_letter_code
_entity_poly.pdbx_strand_id
1 'polypeptide(L)'
;MKKCTIGLFSKIITFLVFVVFFIPLTGIAFYFVFIYPQTHHEERLIFLAGLIMCVDLLGYAIYRVFYLGLVWTEYDMENVVFHYSRKEEYRFRWEEIPGSRVQVERAGGGYVFCIQENGRQRKIPLTRLSKGYKDFEKTMELTGVLHRIGVKTQEEFKRDAERVFGQYQKYRETHPGSTPPKPEGDCMICPDCQGKGLHLKKLPLLKVDVGKVCKTCGGSGYLPK
;
A
#
# COMPACT_ATOMS: atom_id res chain seq x y z
N MET A 1 7.38 23.90 -13.45
CA MET A 1 7.30 22.64 -12.66
C MET A 1 5.84 22.23 -12.51
N LYS A 2 5.54 20.95 -12.73
CA LYS A 2 4.20 20.37 -12.53
C LYS A 2 3.99 20.06 -11.04
N LYS A 3 2.73 19.90 -10.61
CA LYS A 3 2.39 19.63 -9.20
C LYS A 3 1.51 18.41 -9.05
N CYS A 4 1.84 17.57 -8.07
CA CYS A 4 1.00 16.48 -7.56
C CYS A 4 0.57 16.85 -6.13
N THR A 5 -0.73 16.99 -5.91
CA THR A 5 -1.28 17.47 -4.62
C THR A 5 -2.40 16.55 -4.14
N ILE A 6 -2.70 16.58 -2.84
CA ILE A 6 -3.88 15.88 -2.30
C ILE A 6 -5.13 16.32 -3.07
N GLY A 7 -5.85 15.35 -3.63
CA GLY A 7 -7.05 15.61 -4.43
C GLY A 7 -8.19 16.19 -3.61
N LEU A 8 -9.08 16.91 -4.29
CA LEU A 8 -10.22 17.57 -3.66
C LEU A 8 -11.11 16.58 -2.88
N PHE A 9 -11.34 15.40 -3.43
CA PHE A 9 -12.12 14.34 -2.79
C PHE A 9 -11.55 13.92 -1.42
N SER A 10 -10.23 13.73 -1.34
CA SER A 10 -9.57 13.39 -0.07
C SER A 10 -9.68 14.52 0.95
N LYS A 11 -9.61 15.78 0.51
CA LYS A 11 -9.86 16.95 1.38
C LYS A 11 -11.30 16.98 1.90
N ILE A 12 -12.28 16.73 1.03
CA ILE A 12 -13.70 16.68 1.39
C ILE A 12 -13.98 15.57 2.40
N ILE A 13 -13.52 14.34 2.14
CA ILE A 13 -13.69 13.24 3.09
C ILE A 13 -13.07 13.58 4.44
N THR A 14 -11.83 14.07 4.44
CA THR A 14 -11.13 14.42 5.68
C THR A 14 -11.93 15.47 6.46
N PHE A 15 -12.41 16.51 5.77
CA PHE A 15 -13.27 17.54 6.36
C PHE A 15 -14.58 16.97 6.91
N LEU A 16 -15.27 16.10 6.16
CA LEU A 16 -16.49 15.43 6.62
C LEU A 16 -16.23 14.57 7.86
N VAL A 17 -15.12 13.83 7.91
CA VAL A 17 -14.76 13.05 9.10
C VAL A 17 -14.60 13.97 10.32
N PHE A 18 -13.94 15.13 10.16
CA PHE A 18 -13.80 16.09 11.25
C PHE A 18 -15.14 16.69 11.70
N VAL A 19 -15.97 17.15 10.75
CA VAL A 19 -17.22 17.85 11.07
C VAL A 19 -18.32 16.90 11.53
N VAL A 20 -18.43 15.72 10.94
CA VAL A 20 -19.54 14.78 11.19
C VAL A 20 -19.24 13.84 12.36
N PHE A 21 -17.96 13.51 12.61
CA PHE A 21 -17.61 12.60 13.71
C PHE A 21 -16.94 13.33 14.86
N PHE A 22 -15.80 13.98 14.63
CA PHE A 22 -15.01 14.52 15.74
C PHE A 22 -15.69 15.67 16.47
N ILE A 23 -16.33 16.61 15.76
CA ILE A 23 -17.04 17.72 16.42
C ILE A 23 -18.22 17.19 17.28
N PRO A 24 -19.14 16.35 16.76
CA PRO A 24 -20.21 15.78 17.58
C PRO A 24 -19.70 14.93 18.74
N LEU A 25 -18.70 14.07 18.52
CA LEU A 25 -18.11 13.26 19.58
C LEU A 25 -17.50 14.12 20.69
N THR A 26 -16.83 15.22 20.33
CA THR A 26 -16.31 16.20 21.30
C THR A 26 -17.46 16.83 22.10
N GLY A 27 -18.54 17.22 21.44
CA GLY A 27 -19.73 17.80 22.09
C GLY A 27 -20.43 16.81 23.03
N ILE A 28 -20.60 15.56 22.60
CA ILE A 28 -21.19 14.48 23.42
C ILE A 28 -20.31 14.20 24.63
N ALA A 29 -18.99 14.04 24.43
CA ALA A 29 -18.05 13.81 25.53
C ALA A 29 -18.07 14.98 26.53
N PHE A 30 -18.06 16.22 26.05
CA PHE A 30 -18.17 17.41 26.89
C PHE A 30 -19.47 17.42 27.72
N TYR A 31 -20.60 17.09 27.08
CA TYR A 31 -21.90 17.03 27.75
C TYR A 31 -21.90 16.02 28.91
N PHE A 32 -21.44 14.79 28.70
CA PHE A 32 -21.43 13.76 29.75
C PHE A 32 -20.40 14.03 30.86
N VAL A 33 -19.31 14.73 30.55
CA VAL A 33 -18.30 15.09 31.54
C VAL A 33 -18.79 16.19 32.47
N PHE A 34 -19.33 17.28 31.92
CA PHE A 34 -19.56 18.51 32.68
C PHE A 34 -21.02 18.85 32.94
N ILE A 35 -21.92 18.47 32.03
CA ILE A 35 -23.30 18.94 32.04
C ILE A 35 -24.25 17.89 32.62
N TYR A 36 -24.08 16.62 32.25
CA TYR A 36 -24.96 15.55 32.70
C TYR A 36 -24.58 15.09 34.13
N PRO A 37 -25.44 15.34 35.14
CA PRO A 37 -25.10 15.08 36.53
C PRO A 37 -25.23 13.60 36.93
N GLN A 38 -25.94 12.79 36.12
CA GLN A 38 -26.18 11.37 36.40
C GLN A 38 -25.10 10.44 35.82
N THR A 39 -24.08 10.95 35.15
CA THR A 39 -22.97 10.12 34.64
C THR A 39 -22.22 9.48 35.80
N HIS A 40 -22.07 8.15 35.79
CA HIS A 40 -21.31 7.46 36.81
C HIS A 40 -19.82 7.86 36.76
N HIS A 41 -19.11 7.78 37.89
CA HIS A 41 -17.73 8.31 37.97
C HIS A 41 -16.78 7.65 36.96
N GLU A 42 -16.86 6.34 36.79
CA GLU A 42 -16.05 5.58 35.83
C GLU A 42 -16.34 5.97 34.38
N GLU A 43 -17.62 6.14 34.02
CA GLU A 43 -18.03 6.58 32.68
C GLU A 43 -17.56 8.01 32.41
N ARG A 44 -17.62 8.89 33.41
CA ARG A 44 -17.15 10.27 33.32
C ARG A 44 -15.64 10.33 33.00
N LEU A 45 -14.84 9.41 33.55
CA LEU A 45 -13.41 9.31 33.22
C LEU A 45 -13.19 8.88 31.76
N ILE A 46 -14.00 7.94 31.25
CA ILE A 46 -13.93 7.51 29.84
C ILE A 46 -14.25 8.67 28.91
N PHE A 47 -15.32 9.42 29.19
CA PHE A 47 -15.68 10.59 28.38
C PHE A 47 -14.65 11.71 28.49
N LEU A 48 -14.02 11.90 29.64
CA LEU A 48 -12.95 12.89 29.81
C LEU A 48 -11.72 12.52 28.96
N ALA A 49 -11.30 11.25 28.98
CA ALA A 49 -10.22 10.77 28.11
C ALA A 49 -10.57 10.92 26.63
N GLY A 50 -11.81 10.58 26.25
CA GLY A 50 -12.32 10.78 24.89
C GLY A 50 -12.32 12.24 24.46
N LEU A 51 -12.68 13.16 25.36
CA LEU A 51 -12.68 14.60 25.11
C LEU A 51 -11.26 15.10 24.83
N ILE A 52 -10.29 14.74 25.66
CA ILE A 52 -8.88 15.12 25.47
C ILE A 52 -8.38 14.63 24.11
N MET A 53 -8.60 13.35 23.79
CA MET A 53 -8.19 12.79 22.50
C MET A 53 -8.83 13.51 21.31
N CYS A 54 -10.14 13.81 21.37
CA CYS A 54 -10.82 14.48 20.26
C CYS A 54 -10.34 15.92 20.07
N VAL A 55 -10.14 16.66 21.15
CA VAL A 55 -9.61 18.03 21.11
C VAL A 55 -8.19 18.04 20.56
N ASP A 56 -7.33 17.13 21.01
CA ASP A 56 -5.94 17.04 20.54
C ASP A 56 -5.88 16.69 19.04
N LEU A 57 -6.72 15.75 18.57
CA LEU A 57 -6.80 15.39 17.16
C LEU A 57 -7.33 16.55 16.29
N LEU A 58 -8.34 17.28 16.77
CA LEU A 58 -8.85 18.48 16.09
C LEU A 58 -7.78 19.58 16.03
N GLY A 59 -7.11 19.85 17.16
CA GLY A 59 -6.02 20.82 17.24
C GLY A 59 -4.86 20.46 16.30
N TYR A 60 -4.44 19.20 16.29
CA TYR A 60 -3.43 18.68 15.37
C TYR A 60 -3.85 18.84 13.91
N ALA A 61 -5.10 18.53 13.57
CA ALA A 61 -5.61 18.67 12.21
C ALA A 61 -5.62 20.13 11.74
N ILE A 62 -6.09 21.05 12.58
CA ILE A 62 -6.08 22.50 12.32
C ILE A 62 -4.64 22.96 12.14
N TYR A 63 -3.75 22.61 13.05
CA TYR A 63 -2.33 22.95 12.97
C TYR A 63 -1.69 22.42 11.67
N ARG A 64 -1.98 21.17 11.30
CA ARG A 64 -1.45 20.56 10.09
C ARG A 64 -1.98 21.24 8.82
N VAL A 65 -3.27 21.56 8.75
CA VAL A 65 -3.89 22.17 7.57
C VAL A 65 -3.49 23.63 7.40
N PHE A 66 -3.58 24.43 8.46
CA PHE A 66 -3.43 25.88 8.38
C PHE A 66 -2.00 26.36 8.58
N TYR A 67 -1.23 25.73 9.47
CA TYR A 67 0.13 26.17 9.79
C TYR A 67 1.19 25.41 9.00
N LEU A 68 1.23 24.07 9.14
CA LEU A 68 2.23 23.26 8.43
C LEU A 68 1.90 23.07 6.94
N GLY A 69 0.64 23.20 6.54
CA GLY A 69 0.19 22.86 5.20
C GLY A 69 0.14 21.35 4.93
N LEU A 70 -0.62 21.01 3.89
CA LEU A 70 -0.71 19.64 3.38
C LEU A 70 0.55 19.26 2.63
N VAL A 71 0.81 17.96 2.48
CA VAL A 71 1.93 17.44 1.69
C VAL A 71 1.64 17.62 0.20
N TRP A 72 2.63 18.06 -0.57
CA TRP A 72 2.56 18.06 -2.03
C TRP A 72 3.93 17.77 -2.66
N THR A 73 3.91 17.47 -3.95
CA THR A 73 5.12 17.18 -4.71
C THR A 73 5.14 18.06 -5.96
N GLU A 74 6.28 18.69 -6.22
CA GLU A 74 6.55 19.41 -7.46
C GLU A 74 7.58 18.63 -8.27
N TYR A 75 7.45 18.64 -9.59
CA TYR A 75 8.32 17.85 -10.44
C TYR A 75 8.44 18.40 -11.84
N ASP A 76 9.56 18.09 -12.47
CA ASP A 76 9.81 18.23 -13.90
C ASP A 76 10.50 16.95 -14.41
N MET A 77 11.15 17.00 -15.57
CA MET A 77 11.82 15.82 -16.15
C MET A 77 13.17 15.50 -15.50
N GLU A 78 13.76 16.44 -14.75
CA GLU A 78 15.08 16.27 -14.14
C GLU A 78 14.98 16.06 -12.62
N ASN A 79 14.07 16.78 -11.97
CA ASN A 79 13.99 16.88 -10.53
C ASN A 79 12.58 16.60 -10.00
N VAL A 80 12.56 16.12 -8.76
CA VAL A 80 11.36 16.05 -7.92
C VAL A 80 11.63 16.73 -6.58
N VAL A 81 10.67 17.52 -6.14
CA VAL A 81 10.67 18.22 -4.85
C VAL A 81 9.48 17.75 -4.04
N PHE A 82 9.74 17.13 -2.90
CA PHE A 82 8.73 16.71 -1.95
C PHE A 82 8.58 17.75 -0.85
N HIS A 83 7.41 18.36 -0.74
CA HIS A 83 7.09 19.29 0.33
C HIS A 83 6.31 18.57 1.42
N TYR A 84 6.97 18.25 2.53
CA TYR A 84 6.35 17.62 3.69
C TYR A 84 5.53 18.61 4.52
N SER A 85 5.96 19.87 4.52
CA SER A 85 5.24 21.01 5.10
C SER A 85 5.63 22.28 4.33
N ARG A 86 5.01 23.41 4.65
CA ARG A 86 5.39 24.73 4.15
C ARG A 86 6.82 25.14 4.52
N LYS A 87 7.45 24.48 5.49
CA LYS A 87 8.81 24.79 5.98
C LYS A 87 9.83 23.69 5.70
N GLU A 88 9.40 22.54 5.21
CA GLU A 88 10.23 21.33 5.09
C GLU A 88 10.02 20.74 3.69
N GLU A 89 11.05 20.87 2.85
CA GLU A 89 11.09 20.39 1.47
C GLU A 89 12.34 19.56 1.21
N TYR A 90 12.22 18.61 0.28
CA TYR A 90 13.29 17.70 -0.09
C TYR A 90 13.39 17.61 -1.60
N ARG A 91 14.52 18.03 -2.15
CA ARG A 91 14.79 17.99 -3.58
C ARG A 91 15.71 16.82 -3.91
N PHE A 92 15.34 16.07 -4.95
CA PHE A 92 16.12 14.97 -5.51
C PHE A 92 16.10 15.05 -7.02
N ARG A 93 17.16 14.52 -7.63
CA ARG A 93 17.12 14.17 -9.05
C ARG A 93 16.44 12.81 -9.22
N TRP A 94 15.76 12.59 -10.33
CA TRP A 94 15.04 11.32 -10.54
C TRP A 94 15.96 10.11 -10.54
N GLU A 95 17.20 10.26 -10.99
CA GLU A 95 18.22 9.22 -11.01
C GLU A 95 18.64 8.78 -9.60
N GLU A 96 18.47 9.65 -8.59
CA GLU A 96 18.77 9.36 -7.20
C GLU A 96 17.67 8.54 -6.51
N ILE A 97 16.57 8.27 -7.22
CA ILE A 97 15.40 7.54 -6.71
C ILE A 97 15.25 6.19 -7.44
N PRO A 98 15.20 5.05 -6.73
CA PRO A 98 15.46 4.89 -5.29
C PRO A 98 16.97 4.99 -4.96
N GLY A 99 17.29 5.46 -3.76
CA GLY A 99 18.66 5.66 -3.27
C GLY A 99 18.77 5.59 -1.75
N SER A 100 19.96 5.87 -1.21
CA SER A 100 20.22 5.77 0.25
C SER A 100 19.38 6.76 1.08
N ARG A 101 19.11 7.95 0.53
CA ARG A 101 18.30 9.00 1.19
C ARG A 101 16.80 8.89 0.92
N VAL A 102 16.39 8.18 -0.13
CA VAL A 102 14.98 8.10 -0.53
C VAL A 102 14.65 6.73 -1.10
N GLN A 103 13.78 6.02 -0.39
CA GLN A 103 13.25 4.72 -0.81
C GLN A 103 11.81 4.88 -1.29
N VAL A 104 11.35 3.97 -2.15
CA VAL A 104 9.98 3.99 -2.68
C VAL A 104 9.32 2.65 -2.44
N GLU A 105 8.20 2.67 -1.73
CA GLU A 105 7.40 1.49 -1.46
C GLU A 105 6.08 1.58 -2.21
N ARG A 106 5.63 0.46 -2.79
CA ARG A 106 4.30 0.38 -3.40
C ARG A 106 3.28 0.01 -2.33
N ALA A 107 2.39 0.94 -1.98
CA ALA A 107 1.38 0.73 -0.95
C ALA A 107 0.07 1.46 -1.27
N GLY A 108 -1.06 0.89 -0.84
CA GLY A 108 -2.38 1.56 -0.90
C GLY A 108 -2.84 1.99 -2.30
N GLY A 109 -2.39 1.30 -3.35
CA GLY A 109 -2.70 1.66 -4.74
C GLY A 109 -1.92 2.86 -5.30
N GLY A 110 -0.82 3.25 -4.65
CA GLY A 110 0.13 4.25 -5.14
C GLY A 110 1.56 3.98 -4.66
N TYR A 111 2.31 5.04 -4.39
CA TYR A 111 3.71 4.99 -3.96
C TYR A 111 3.90 5.77 -2.67
N VAL A 112 4.71 5.24 -1.76
CA VAL A 112 5.12 5.90 -0.52
C VAL A 112 6.62 6.17 -0.62
N PHE A 113 6.98 7.46 -0.60
CA PHE A 113 8.36 7.89 -0.60
C PHE A 113 8.84 8.01 0.84
N CYS A 114 9.81 7.18 1.19
CA CYS A 114 10.44 7.11 2.50
C CYS A 114 11.77 7.87 2.45
N ILE A 115 11.74 9.15 2.84
CA ILE A 115 12.90 10.04 2.86
C ILE A 115 13.58 9.93 4.23
N GLN A 116 14.89 9.66 4.23
CA GLN A 116 15.71 9.64 5.44
C GLN A 116 16.63 10.85 5.46
N GLU A 117 16.49 11.68 6.49
CA GLU A 117 17.37 12.84 6.71
C GLU A 117 17.57 13.09 8.22
N ASN A 118 18.82 13.29 8.63
CA ASN A 118 19.20 13.61 10.02
C ASN A 118 18.60 12.65 11.08
N GLY A 119 18.61 11.35 10.78
CA GLY A 119 18.05 10.31 11.67
C GLY A 119 16.52 10.29 11.75
N ARG A 120 15.82 11.12 10.97
CA ARG A 120 14.35 11.14 10.88
C ARG A 120 13.91 10.52 9.56
N GLN A 121 12.84 9.73 9.61
CA GLN A 121 12.18 9.22 8.42
C GLN A 121 10.89 10.01 8.16
N ARG A 122 10.75 10.55 6.95
CA ARG A 122 9.51 11.15 6.45
C ARG A 122 8.87 10.22 5.43
N LYS A 123 7.60 9.92 5.61
CA LYS A 123 6.81 9.13 4.66
C LYS A 123 5.86 10.06 3.92
N ILE A 124 5.96 10.05 2.59
CA ILE A 124 5.14 10.88 1.70
C ILE A 124 4.32 9.95 0.80
N PRO A 125 3.05 9.69 1.15
CA PRO A 125 2.18 8.87 0.33
C PRO A 125 1.64 9.68 -0.85
N LEU A 126 1.84 9.15 -2.06
CA LEU A 126 1.19 9.61 -3.28
C LEU A 126 0.29 8.51 -3.80
N THR A 127 -1.01 8.77 -3.78
CA THR A 127 -2.04 7.80 -4.18
C THR A 127 -2.77 8.25 -5.43
N ARG A 128 -3.50 7.34 -6.08
CA ARG A 128 -4.37 7.63 -7.24
C ARG A 128 -5.43 8.71 -6.98
N LEU A 129 -5.73 9.00 -5.72
CA LEU A 129 -6.64 10.08 -5.31
C LEU A 129 -5.98 11.46 -5.36
N SER A 130 -4.66 11.54 -5.59
CA SER A 130 -3.92 12.79 -5.70
C SER A 130 -4.20 13.45 -7.05
N LYS A 131 -4.44 14.76 -7.04
CA LYS A 131 -4.55 15.56 -8.27
C LYS A 131 -3.19 15.59 -8.95
N GLY A 132 -3.14 15.15 -10.21
CA GLY A 132 -1.90 15.04 -10.98
C GLY A 132 -1.16 13.71 -10.81
N TYR A 133 -1.74 12.72 -10.11
CA TYR A 133 -1.10 11.41 -9.90
C TYR A 133 -0.75 10.70 -11.20
N LYS A 134 -1.67 10.62 -12.18
CA LYS A 134 -1.42 9.90 -13.44
C LYS A 134 -0.24 10.48 -14.22
N ASP A 135 -0.12 11.81 -14.25
CA ASP A 135 0.98 12.48 -14.94
C ASP A 135 2.32 12.34 -14.18
N PHE A 136 2.27 12.35 -12.84
CA PHE A 136 3.41 12.02 -12.00
C PHE A 136 3.90 10.58 -12.20
N GLU A 137 2.98 9.60 -12.20
CA GLU A 137 3.28 8.19 -12.44
C GLU A 137 3.90 7.99 -13.83
N LYS A 138 3.36 8.64 -14.85
CA LYS A 138 3.96 8.65 -16.20
C LYS A 138 5.36 9.26 -16.21
N THR A 139 5.60 10.31 -15.42
CA THR A 139 6.95 10.91 -15.32
C THR A 139 7.92 9.98 -14.62
N MET A 140 7.49 9.26 -13.57
CA MET A 140 8.29 8.21 -12.93
C MET A 140 8.63 7.05 -13.89
N GLU A 141 7.70 6.72 -14.81
CA GLU A 141 7.94 5.74 -15.86
C GLU A 141 9.02 6.21 -16.83
N LEU A 142 8.86 7.43 -17.37
CA LEU A 142 9.80 8.02 -18.34
C LEU A 142 11.21 8.25 -17.77
N THR A 143 11.31 8.55 -16.48
CA THR A 143 12.59 8.75 -15.78
C THR A 143 13.20 7.44 -15.26
N GLY A 144 12.53 6.31 -15.53
CA GLY A 144 13.00 4.96 -15.18
C GLY A 144 12.90 4.61 -13.70
N VAL A 145 12.28 5.45 -12.86
CA VAL A 145 12.10 5.17 -11.44
C VAL A 145 11.26 3.92 -11.25
N LEU A 146 10.17 3.76 -12.02
CA LEU A 146 9.30 2.57 -11.95
C LEU A 146 10.07 1.28 -12.24
N HIS A 147 10.93 1.30 -13.25
CA HIS A 147 11.78 0.15 -13.57
C HIS A 147 12.78 -0.15 -12.44
N ARG A 148 13.43 0.88 -11.87
CA ARG A 148 14.40 0.71 -10.76
C ARG A 148 13.76 0.14 -9.49
N ILE A 149 12.50 0.45 -9.22
CA ILE A 149 11.75 -0.11 -8.08
C ILE A 149 11.10 -1.47 -8.39
N GLY A 150 11.36 -2.03 -9.58
CA GLY A 150 10.86 -3.34 -10.00
C GLY A 150 9.38 -3.35 -10.43
N VAL A 151 8.78 -2.19 -10.71
CA VAL A 151 7.45 -2.10 -11.31
C VAL A 151 7.57 -2.39 -12.79
N LYS A 152 7.18 -3.61 -13.18
CA LYS A 152 7.14 -4.03 -14.58
C LYS A 152 6.07 -3.26 -15.34
N THR A 153 6.38 -2.90 -16.59
CA THR A 153 5.37 -2.33 -17.49
C THR A 153 4.33 -3.38 -17.86
N GLN A 154 3.21 -2.94 -18.45
CA GLN A 154 2.17 -3.85 -18.90
C GLN A 154 2.67 -4.76 -20.02
N GLU A 155 3.54 -4.27 -20.92
CA GLU A 155 4.16 -5.07 -21.97
C GLU A 155 5.15 -6.10 -21.42
N GLU A 156 5.97 -5.71 -20.44
CA GLU A 156 6.89 -6.64 -19.77
C GLU A 156 6.13 -7.74 -19.04
N PHE A 157 5.03 -7.39 -18.38
CA PHE A 157 4.15 -8.36 -17.76
C PHE A 157 3.52 -9.31 -18.77
N LYS A 158 3.03 -8.80 -19.92
CA LYS A 158 2.50 -9.64 -21.01
C LYS A 158 3.57 -10.59 -21.57
N ARG A 159 4.76 -10.08 -21.84
CA ARG A 159 5.90 -10.87 -22.35
C ARG A 159 6.32 -11.95 -21.35
N ASP A 160 6.36 -11.61 -20.07
CA ASP A 160 6.64 -12.59 -19.01
C ASP A 160 5.54 -13.64 -18.90
N ALA A 161 4.28 -13.23 -18.99
CA ALA A 161 3.14 -14.15 -18.98
C ALA A 161 3.18 -15.11 -20.19
N GLU A 162 3.46 -14.60 -21.38
CA GLU A 162 3.65 -15.39 -22.60
C GLU A 162 4.83 -16.35 -22.48
N ARG A 163 5.95 -15.91 -21.89
CA ARG A 163 7.12 -16.77 -21.64
C ARG A 163 6.78 -17.90 -20.66
N VAL A 164 6.09 -17.59 -19.56
CA VAL A 164 5.64 -18.59 -18.58
C VAL A 164 4.65 -19.56 -19.23
N PHE A 165 3.74 -19.06 -20.05
CA PHE A 165 2.79 -19.88 -20.78
C PHE A 165 3.47 -20.81 -21.80
N GLY A 166 4.47 -20.31 -22.53
CA GLY A 166 5.27 -21.14 -23.44
C GLY A 166 6.10 -22.21 -22.71
N GLN A 167 6.65 -21.90 -21.54
CA GLN A 167 7.30 -22.89 -20.68
C GLN A 167 6.31 -23.96 -20.22
N TYR A 168 5.10 -23.57 -19.85
CA TYR A 168 4.03 -24.49 -19.49
C TYR A 168 3.60 -25.39 -20.66
N GLN A 169 3.49 -24.84 -21.87
CA GLN A 169 3.19 -25.63 -23.08
C GLN A 169 4.27 -26.68 -23.35
N LYS A 170 5.56 -26.31 -23.32
CA LYS A 170 6.69 -27.25 -23.49
C LYS A 170 6.72 -28.33 -22.41
N TYR A 171 6.41 -27.96 -21.17
CA TYR A 171 6.26 -28.93 -20.08
C TYR A 171 5.14 -29.94 -20.36
N ARG A 172 4.02 -29.49 -20.92
CA ARG A 172 2.89 -30.35 -21.26
C ARG A 172 3.18 -31.28 -22.44
N GLU A 173 3.89 -30.80 -23.45
CA GLU A 173 4.34 -31.61 -24.59
C GLU A 173 5.27 -32.75 -24.14
N THR A 174 6.14 -32.47 -23.16
CA THR A 174 7.05 -33.47 -22.58
C THR A 174 6.39 -34.40 -21.56
N HIS A 175 5.22 -34.02 -21.01
CA HIS A 175 4.48 -34.78 -20.01
C HIS A 175 2.97 -34.87 -20.35
N PRO A 176 2.60 -35.67 -21.38
CA PRO A 176 1.25 -35.71 -21.94
C PRO A 176 0.16 -36.24 -20.99
N GLY A 177 0.52 -36.79 -19.82
CA GLY A 177 -0.42 -37.19 -18.76
C GLY A 177 -0.73 -36.12 -17.70
N SER A 178 -0.14 -34.93 -17.80
CA SER A 178 -0.34 -33.86 -16.81
C SER A 178 -1.74 -33.23 -16.93
N THR A 179 -2.56 -33.39 -15.89
CA THR A 179 -3.88 -32.77 -15.79
C THR A 179 -3.73 -31.36 -15.20
N PRO A 180 -4.41 -30.34 -15.75
CA PRO A 180 -4.38 -29.00 -15.15
C PRO A 180 -4.90 -29.06 -13.71
N PRO A 181 -4.31 -28.32 -12.76
CA PRO A 181 -4.90 -28.20 -11.45
C PRO A 181 -6.28 -27.56 -11.60
N LYS A 182 -7.34 -28.32 -11.28
CA LYS A 182 -8.67 -27.72 -11.14
C LYS A 182 -8.58 -26.72 -9.98
N PRO A 183 -9.15 -25.50 -10.13
CA PRO A 183 -9.14 -24.51 -9.06
C PRO A 183 -9.89 -24.98 -7.80
N GLU A 184 -10.74 -26.01 -7.95
CA GLU A 184 -11.53 -26.64 -6.90
C GLU A 184 -11.40 -28.16 -7.07
N GLY A 185 -10.76 -28.88 -6.13
CA GLY A 185 -10.73 -30.35 -6.18
C GLY A 185 -9.71 -31.03 -5.27
N ASP A 186 -10.18 -32.03 -4.54
CA ASP A 186 -9.52 -32.76 -3.46
C ASP A 186 -8.08 -33.21 -3.76
N CYS A 187 -7.18 -32.85 -2.83
CA CYS A 187 -5.80 -33.31 -2.85
C CYS A 187 -5.74 -34.78 -2.44
N MET A 188 -5.58 -35.69 -3.41
CA MET A 188 -5.16 -37.06 -3.12
C MET A 188 -3.75 -37.05 -2.53
N ILE A 189 -3.59 -37.78 -1.43
CA ILE A 189 -2.35 -37.85 -0.65
C ILE A 189 -1.27 -38.57 -1.48
N CYS A 190 -0.09 -37.97 -1.63
CA CYS A 190 1.03 -38.60 -2.33
C CYS A 190 1.38 -39.95 -1.68
N PRO A 191 1.41 -41.07 -2.44
CA PRO A 191 1.60 -42.40 -1.88
C PRO A 191 3.00 -42.59 -1.27
N ASP A 192 4.03 -41.92 -1.82
CA ASP A 192 5.40 -42.04 -1.33
C ASP A 192 5.66 -41.27 -0.03
N CYS A 193 4.97 -40.14 0.18
CA CYS A 193 5.18 -39.27 1.33
C CYS A 193 4.00 -39.25 2.33
N GLN A 194 2.91 -39.97 2.07
CA GLN A 194 1.64 -39.95 2.83
C GLN A 194 1.18 -38.53 3.24
N GLY A 195 1.51 -37.53 2.42
CA GLY A 195 1.19 -36.12 2.67
C GLY A 195 2.00 -35.42 3.77
N LYS A 196 3.00 -36.08 4.38
CA LYS A 196 3.92 -35.46 5.37
C LYS A 196 4.85 -34.39 4.76
N GLY A 197 5.00 -34.36 3.43
CA GLY A 197 5.91 -33.47 2.71
C GLY A 197 5.26 -32.32 1.92
N LEU A 198 3.95 -32.10 2.06
CA LEU A 198 3.21 -31.10 1.26
C LEU A 198 3.44 -29.67 1.80
N HIS A 199 4.14 -28.84 1.03
CA HIS A 199 4.15 -27.39 1.27
C HIS A 199 3.24 -26.68 0.27
N LEU A 200 2.30 -25.88 0.80
CA LEU A 200 1.49 -24.93 0.02
C LEU A 200 2.40 -23.78 -0.44
N LYS A 201 2.62 -23.67 -1.75
CA LYS A 201 3.35 -22.54 -2.31
C LYS A 201 2.34 -21.48 -2.71
N LYS A 202 2.13 -20.50 -1.82
CA LYS A 202 1.34 -19.31 -2.14
C LYS A 202 2.17 -18.40 -3.05
N LEU A 203 1.61 -18.01 -4.20
CA LEU A 203 2.20 -16.94 -5.00
C LEU A 203 1.93 -15.61 -4.26
N PRO A 204 2.97 -14.90 -3.77
CA PRO A 204 2.80 -13.77 -2.86
C PRO A 204 1.95 -12.63 -3.43
N LEU A 205 1.91 -12.50 -4.77
CA LEU A 205 1.28 -11.38 -5.46
C LEU A 205 -0.21 -11.58 -5.77
N LEU A 206 -0.70 -12.82 -5.78
CA LEU A 206 -2.08 -13.12 -6.18
C LEU A 206 -2.93 -13.73 -5.05
N LYS A 207 -2.32 -14.14 -3.92
CA LYS A 207 -2.97 -14.92 -2.85
C LYS A 207 -3.75 -16.16 -3.36
N VAL A 208 -3.46 -16.62 -4.57
CA VAL A 208 -4.00 -17.87 -5.13
C VAL A 208 -3.05 -19.00 -4.75
N ASP A 209 -3.61 -20.12 -4.30
CA ASP A 209 -2.84 -21.34 -4.03
C ASP A 209 -2.48 -21.99 -5.36
N VAL A 210 -1.20 -21.93 -5.76
CA VAL A 210 -0.77 -22.35 -7.11
C VAL A 210 -0.26 -23.79 -7.10
N GLY A 211 -0.78 -24.59 -6.17
CA GLY A 211 -0.50 -26.02 -6.05
C GLY A 211 0.36 -26.40 -4.85
N LYS A 212 0.25 -27.67 -4.47
CA LYS A 212 1.01 -28.31 -3.40
C LYS A 212 2.16 -29.12 -4.01
N VAL A 213 3.37 -28.92 -3.50
CA VAL A 213 4.58 -29.65 -3.95
C VAL A 213 5.06 -30.56 -2.82
N CYS A 214 5.29 -31.86 -3.09
CA CYS A 214 5.89 -32.76 -2.10
C CYS A 214 7.42 -32.62 -2.15
N LYS A 215 8.03 -32.20 -1.04
CA LYS A 215 9.49 -32.00 -0.94
C LYS A 215 10.29 -33.30 -1.07
N THR A 216 9.70 -34.44 -0.75
CA THR A 216 10.41 -35.72 -0.62
C THR A 216 10.72 -36.36 -1.98
N CYS A 217 9.84 -36.20 -2.97
CA CYS A 217 10.02 -36.76 -4.32
C CYS A 217 10.38 -35.72 -5.38
N GLY A 218 10.41 -34.42 -5.03
CA GLY A 218 10.67 -33.33 -5.99
C GLY A 218 9.62 -33.16 -7.08
N GLY A 219 8.62 -34.04 -7.15
CA GLY A 219 7.53 -34.02 -8.11
C GLY A 219 6.38 -33.11 -7.67
N SER A 220 5.83 -32.37 -8.64
CA SER A 220 4.43 -31.94 -8.56
C SER A 220 3.57 -33.19 -8.41
N GLY A 221 2.83 -33.31 -7.31
CA GLY A 221 1.96 -34.46 -7.10
C GLY A 221 0.88 -34.52 -8.17
N TYR A 222 1.12 -35.30 -9.22
CA TYR A 222 0.13 -35.79 -10.17
C TYR A 222 0.60 -37.15 -10.66
N LEU A 223 -0.13 -38.20 -10.29
CA LEU A 223 0.01 -39.53 -10.88
C LEU A 223 -0.85 -39.59 -12.15
N PRO A 224 -0.34 -40.11 -13.28
CA PRO A 224 -1.20 -40.49 -14.40
C PRO A 224 -2.07 -41.69 -13.99
N LYS A 225 -3.24 -41.83 -14.63
CA LYS A 225 -3.86 -43.15 -14.76
C LYS A 225 -3.15 -43.93 -15.85
#